data_AF-A0A511QQE5-F1
#
_entry.id   AF-A0A511QQE5-F1
#
_cell.length_a   1.000
_cell.length_b   1.000
_cell.length_c   1.000
_cell.angle_alpha   90.00
_cell.angle_beta   90.00
_cell.angle_gamma   90.00
#
_symmetry.space_group_name_H-M   'P 1'
#
loop_
_entity.id
_entity.type
_entity.pdbx_description
1 polymer ?
#
loop_
_entity_poly.entity_id
_entity_poly.type
_entity_poly.pdbx_seq_one_letter_code
_entity_poly.pdbx_strand_id
1 'polypeptide(L)'
;MENFIKANLIRSDLVEIDRQLSEGFRHDMSTMLLVKQAFLTITNLVDFELTIRRLYKKHPQLSAKYKNNAKNYDFSKYLRNKFVGHIKPELITKAIEWKPELRYSLNSVDDQKMMYVFNLFVLETAINSYVAQDGKHKVFESETDLVYPPDFKRFLMYLETTIRSAMQFLDELCAALGEAIEKPIPQEQKLEYWQKAGETKFDFIKK
;
A
#
# COMPACT_ATOMS: atom_id res chain seq x y z
N MET A 1 -18.88 4.32 13.54
CA MET A 1 -19.30 3.71 12.25
C MET A 1 -18.34 4.05 11.12
N GLU A 2 -18.07 5.31 10.82
CA GLU A 2 -17.17 5.74 9.72
C GLU A 2 -15.78 5.05 9.75
N ASN A 3 -15.08 5.13 10.88
CA ASN A 3 -13.77 4.48 11.04
C ASN A 3 -13.83 2.95 10.85
N PHE A 4 -14.94 2.32 11.22
CA PHE A 4 -15.12 0.87 11.04
C PHE A 4 -15.32 0.52 9.57
N ILE A 5 -16.11 1.31 8.83
CA ILE A 5 -16.26 1.16 7.39
C ILE A 5 -14.92 1.39 6.70
N LYS A 6 -14.20 2.47 7.04
CA LYS A 6 -12.88 2.78 6.49
C LYS A 6 -11.87 1.67 6.73
N ALA A 7 -11.81 1.12 7.95
CA ALA A 7 -10.96 -0.03 8.27
C ALA A 7 -11.29 -1.25 7.39
N ASN A 8 -12.57 -1.58 7.23
CA ASN A 8 -13.01 -2.70 6.40
C ASN A 8 -12.73 -2.50 4.91
N LEU A 9 -12.85 -1.28 4.38
CA LEU A 9 -12.51 -0.98 2.98
C LEU A 9 -11.02 -1.24 2.72
N ILE A 10 -10.14 -0.65 3.54
CA ILE A 10 -8.68 -0.86 3.41
C ILE A 10 -8.34 -2.34 3.56
N ARG A 11 -8.98 -3.02 4.52
CA ARG A 11 -8.77 -4.46 4.75
C ARG A 11 -9.19 -5.29 3.55
N SER A 12 -10.37 -5.02 2.98
CA SER A 12 -10.90 -5.74 1.82
C SER A 12 -9.96 -5.61 0.62
N ASP A 13 -9.44 -4.41 0.37
CA ASP A 13 -8.44 -4.19 -0.68
C ASP A 13 -7.19 -5.04 -0.45
N LEU A 14 -6.65 -5.07 0.78
CA LEU A 14 -5.47 -5.87 1.10
C LEU A 14 -5.72 -7.37 0.98
N VAL A 15 -6.89 -7.87 1.39
CA VAL A 15 -7.28 -9.28 1.24
C VAL A 15 -7.25 -9.69 -0.22
N GLU A 16 -7.83 -8.87 -1.10
CA GLU A 16 -7.89 -9.18 -2.53
C GLU A 16 -6.51 -9.07 -3.20
N ILE A 17 -5.70 -8.10 -2.81
CA ILE A 17 -4.31 -7.97 -3.26
C ILE A 17 -3.49 -9.18 -2.82
N ASP A 18 -3.56 -9.59 -1.54
CA ASP A 18 -2.84 -10.75 -1.01
C ASP A 18 -3.26 -12.04 -1.74
N ARG A 19 -4.56 -12.23 -1.99
CA ARG A 19 -5.08 -13.37 -2.76
C ARG A 19 -4.46 -13.43 -4.15
N GLN A 20 -4.54 -12.36 -4.92
CA GLN A 20 -4.03 -12.34 -6.31
C GLN A 20 -2.50 -12.46 -6.38
N LEU A 21 -1.76 -11.88 -5.42
CA LEU A 21 -0.30 -12.02 -5.39
C LEU A 21 0.13 -13.42 -4.95
N SER A 22 -0.64 -14.09 -4.08
CA SER A 22 -0.37 -15.45 -3.59
C SER A 22 -0.61 -16.52 -4.65
N GLU A 23 -1.43 -16.26 -5.67
CA GLU A 23 -1.66 -17.16 -6.82
C GLU A 23 -0.43 -17.26 -7.75
N GLY A 24 0.52 -16.33 -7.61
CA GLY A 24 1.79 -16.34 -8.33
C GLY A 24 2.16 -14.96 -8.82
N PHE A 25 3.44 -14.59 -8.65
CA PHE A 25 3.93 -13.31 -9.16
C PHE A 25 4.18 -13.41 -10.66
N ARG A 26 3.31 -12.77 -11.46
CA ARG A 26 3.50 -12.68 -12.91
C ARG A 26 4.43 -11.51 -13.20
N HIS A 27 5.42 -11.72 -14.07
CA HIS A 27 6.33 -10.65 -14.50
C HIS A 27 5.67 -9.78 -15.58
N ASP A 28 4.53 -9.17 -15.24
CA ASP A 28 3.71 -8.37 -16.15
C ASP A 28 3.09 -7.13 -15.49
N MET A 29 2.44 -6.31 -16.30
CA MET A 29 1.81 -5.07 -15.85
C MET A 29 0.66 -5.29 -14.87
N SER A 30 -0.04 -6.42 -14.93
CA SER A 30 -1.15 -6.70 -14.00
C SER A 30 -0.64 -6.86 -12.58
N THR A 31 0.44 -7.61 -12.38
CA THR A 31 1.06 -7.77 -11.08
C THR A 31 1.74 -6.48 -10.63
N MET A 32 2.35 -5.72 -11.55
CA MET A 32 2.88 -4.39 -11.21
C MET A 32 1.78 -3.44 -10.71
N LEU A 33 0.59 -3.46 -11.30
CA LEU A 33 -0.54 -2.68 -10.82
C LEU A 33 -0.97 -3.11 -9.40
N LEU A 34 -0.99 -4.41 -9.11
CA LEU A 34 -1.25 -4.92 -7.76
C LEU A 34 -0.20 -4.43 -6.74
N VAL A 35 1.09 -4.43 -7.10
CA VAL A 35 2.17 -3.90 -6.25
C VAL A 35 1.97 -2.41 -5.97
N LYS A 36 1.64 -1.62 -7.00
CA LYS A 36 1.33 -0.19 -6.84
C LYS A 36 0.11 0.03 -5.94
N GLN A 37 -0.94 -0.77 -6.13
CA GLN A 37 -2.14 -0.71 -5.32
C GLN A 37 -1.84 -1.08 -3.86
N ALA A 38 -0.99 -2.08 -3.62
CA ALA A 38 -0.55 -2.44 -2.26
C ALA A 38 0.08 -1.25 -1.54
N PHE A 39 1.02 -0.54 -2.17
CA PHE A 39 1.64 0.66 -1.58
C PHE A 39 0.63 1.78 -1.31
N LEU A 40 -0.35 1.96 -2.21
CA LEU A 40 -1.42 2.93 -2.01
C LEU A 40 -2.31 2.55 -0.82
N THR A 41 -2.78 1.31 -0.75
CA THR A 41 -3.64 0.83 0.32
C THR A 41 -2.93 0.83 1.67
N ILE A 42 -1.65 0.46 1.73
CA ILE A 42 -0.83 0.59 2.94
C ILE A 42 -0.65 2.05 3.34
N THR A 43 -0.50 2.97 2.38
CA THR A 43 -0.45 4.42 2.70
C THR A 43 -1.77 4.90 3.32
N ASN A 44 -2.91 4.45 2.79
CA ASN A 44 -4.22 4.75 3.37
C ASN A 44 -4.33 4.23 4.81
N LEU A 45 -3.77 3.05 5.10
CA LEU A 45 -3.66 2.54 6.46
C LEU A 45 -2.81 3.45 7.35
N VAL A 46 -1.61 3.84 6.91
CA VAL A 46 -0.71 4.70 7.69
C VAL A 46 -1.38 6.04 8.01
N ASP A 47 -2.01 6.68 7.03
CA ASP A 47 -2.70 7.95 7.23
C ASP A 47 -3.93 7.78 8.14
N PHE A 48 -4.61 6.65 8.04
CA PHE A 48 -5.74 6.34 8.91
C PHE A 48 -5.31 6.05 10.35
N GLU A 49 -4.20 5.34 10.56
CA GLU A 49 -3.65 5.01 11.87
C GLU A 49 -3.45 6.27 12.73
N LEU A 50 -2.95 7.34 12.13
CA LEU A 50 -2.73 8.62 12.81
C LEU A 50 -4.01 9.17 13.46
N THR A 51 -5.16 8.92 12.84
CA THR A 51 -6.47 9.43 13.30
C THR A 51 -7.07 8.60 14.44
N ILE A 52 -6.64 7.36 14.62
CA ILE A 52 -7.24 6.40 15.57
C ILE A 52 -6.39 6.16 16.82
N ARG A 53 -5.21 6.77 16.95
CA ARG A 53 -4.27 6.55 18.08
C ARG A 53 -4.89 6.71 19.47
N ARG A 54 -5.96 7.48 19.60
CA ARG A 54 -6.72 7.60 20.86
C ARG A 54 -7.26 6.26 21.36
N LEU A 55 -7.58 5.32 20.45
CA LEU A 55 -8.04 3.97 20.79
C LEU A 55 -6.96 3.14 21.49
N TYR A 56 -5.68 3.43 21.29
CA TYR A 56 -4.58 2.68 21.91
C TYR A 56 -4.59 2.76 23.44
N LYS A 57 -5.21 3.79 24.02
CA LYS A 57 -5.40 3.86 25.48
C LYS A 57 -6.27 2.72 26.01
N LYS A 58 -7.29 2.31 25.23
CA LYS A 58 -8.20 1.22 25.58
C LYS A 58 -7.74 -0.12 25.02
N HIS A 59 -7.04 -0.09 23.88
CA HIS A 59 -6.57 -1.27 23.15
C HIS A 59 -5.05 -1.16 22.87
N PRO A 60 -4.18 -1.27 23.90
CA PRO A 60 -2.73 -1.07 23.76
C PRO A 60 -2.06 -2.07 22.79
N GLN A 61 -2.64 -3.26 22.62
CA GLN A 61 -2.19 -4.27 21.66
C GLN A 61 -2.14 -3.74 20.23
N LEU A 62 -3.06 -2.84 19.83
CA LEU A 62 -3.07 -2.26 18.49
C LEU A 62 -1.80 -1.43 18.24
N SER A 63 -1.37 -0.66 19.25
CA SER A 63 -0.14 0.13 19.17
C SER A 63 1.09 -0.77 19.02
N ALA A 64 1.15 -1.86 19.79
CA ALA A 64 2.24 -2.82 19.69
C ALA A 64 2.27 -3.48 18.30
N LYS A 65 1.12 -3.95 17.81
CA LYS A 65 0.97 -4.58 16.49
C LYS A 65 1.43 -3.67 15.35
N TYR A 66 1.01 -2.40 15.40
CA TYR A 66 1.41 -1.41 14.41
C TYR A 66 2.92 -1.12 14.47
N LYS A 67 3.46 -0.86 15.66
CA LYS A 67 4.88 -0.53 15.86
C LYS A 67 5.82 -1.64 15.37
N ASN A 68 5.44 -2.90 15.54
CA ASN A 68 6.23 -4.05 15.08
C ASN A 68 6.51 -4.01 13.57
N ASN A 69 5.66 -3.35 12.78
CA ASN A 69 5.80 -3.27 11.31
C ASN A 69 5.89 -1.83 10.80
N ALA A 70 6.02 -0.84 11.69
CA ALA A 70 6.01 0.58 11.32
C ALA A 70 7.07 0.92 10.26
N LYS A 71 8.27 0.34 10.37
CA LYS A 71 9.35 0.50 9.39
C LYS A 71 8.93 0.10 7.96
N ASN A 72 8.19 -1.00 7.84
CA ASN A 72 7.69 -1.48 6.55
C ASN A 72 6.58 -0.59 6.00
N TYR A 73 5.70 -0.10 6.88
CA TYR A 73 4.63 0.82 6.49
C TYR A 73 5.17 2.17 6.02
N ASP A 74 6.16 2.72 6.74
CA ASP A 74 6.84 3.95 6.35
C ASP A 74 7.55 3.81 5.00
N PHE A 75 8.15 2.64 4.75
CA PHE A 75 8.76 2.34 3.46
C PHE A 75 7.73 2.21 2.34
N SER A 76 6.61 1.51 2.57
CA SER A 76 5.50 1.45 1.61
C SER A 76 4.95 2.83 1.27
N LYS A 77 4.80 3.70 2.28
CA LYS A 77 4.38 5.10 2.09
C LYS A 77 5.40 5.90 1.29
N TYR A 78 6.70 5.68 1.53
CA TYR A 78 7.74 6.29 0.72
C TYR A 78 7.65 5.85 -0.76
N LEU A 79 7.54 4.54 -1.01
CA LEU A 79 7.42 3.99 -2.36
C LEU A 79 6.16 4.52 -3.05
N ARG A 80 5.02 4.57 -2.35
CA ARG A 80 3.80 5.21 -2.87
C ARG A 80 4.08 6.64 -3.31
N ASN A 81 4.74 7.43 -2.47
CA ASN A 81 4.97 8.85 -2.71
C ASN A 81 6.02 9.15 -3.80
N LYS A 82 6.94 8.22 -4.08
CA LYS A 82 8.00 8.41 -5.07
C LYS A 82 7.71 7.70 -6.39
N PHE A 83 7.18 6.49 -6.34
CA PHE A 83 6.97 5.62 -7.50
C PHE A 83 5.51 5.62 -8.00
N VAL A 84 4.52 5.56 -7.10
CA VAL A 84 3.11 5.35 -7.49
C VAL A 84 2.36 6.65 -7.75
N GLY A 85 2.55 7.66 -6.91
CA GLY A 85 1.75 8.88 -6.90
C GLY A 85 1.92 9.72 -8.17
N HIS A 86 2.79 10.71 -8.14
CA HIS A 86 3.17 11.45 -9.34
C HIS A 86 4.47 10.88 -9.89
N ILE A 87 4.57 10.77 -11.21
CA ILE A 87 5.83 10.42 -11.89
C ILE A 87 6.82 11.55 -11.62
N LYS A 88 7.83 11.30 -10.79
CA LYS A 88 8.81 12.31 -10.38
C LYS A 88 9.96 12.36 -11.38
N PRO A 89 10.21 13.49 -12.06
CA PRO A 89 11.30 13.60 -13.02
C PRO A 89 12.65 13.19 -12.42
N GLU A 90 12.91 13.53 -11.16
CA GLU A 90 14.17 13.21 -10.48
C GLU A 90 14.36 11.71 -10.29
N LEU A 91 13.26 10.96 -10.06
CA LEU A 91 13.32 9.51 -9.95
C LEU A 91 13.57 8.87 -11.32
N ILE A 92 12.94 9.39 -12.38
CA ILE A 92 13.15 8.91 -13.75
C ILE A 92 14.58 9.16 -14.21
N THR A 93 15.13 10.36 -13.97
CA THR A 93 16.53 10.67 -14.28
C THR A 93 17.48 9.69 -13.60
N LYS A 94 17.30 9.44 -12.29
CA LYS A 94 18.10 8.44 -11.57
C LYS A 94 17.92 7.03 -12.10
N ALA A 95 16.72 6.65 -12.53
CA ALA A 95 16.48 5.33 -13.10
C ALA A 95 17.22 5.15 -14.43
N ILE A 96 17.28 6.18 -15.26
CA ILE A 96 18.05 6.18 -16.52
C ILE A 96 19.56 6.13 -16.27
N GLU A 97 20.05 6.77 -15.20
CA GLU A 97 21.46 6.69 -14.76
C GLU A 97 21.79 5.27 -14.25
N TRP A 98 20.91 4.70 -13.44
CA TRP A 98 21.10 3.40 -12.80
C TRP A 98 20.94 2.22 -13.77
N LYS A 99 19.96 2.30 -14.68
CA LYS A 99 19.63 1.26 -15.67
C LYS A 99 19.77 1.81 -17.09
N PRO A 100 21.00 1.85 -17.65
CA PRO A 100 21.22 2.34 -19.02
C PRO A 100 20.43 1.55 -20.08
N GLU A 101 20.01 0.33 -19.79
CA GLU A 101 19.14 -0.53 -20.62
C GLU A 101 17.84 0.18 -21.04
N LEU A 102 17.35 1.11 -20.21
CA LEU A 102 16.17 1.93 -20.54
C LEU A 102 16.37 2.71 -21.84
N ARG A 103 17.59 3.20 -22.12
CA ARG A 103 17.91 3.97 -23.32
C ARG A 103 17.82 3.13 -24.59
N TYR A 104 18.19 1.87 -24.50
CA TYR A 104 18.17 0.93 -25.63
C TYR A 104 16.78 0.34 -25.89
N SER A 105 15.85 0.51 -24.95
CA SER A 105 14.50 -0.06 -25.00
C SER A 105 13.42 0.91 -25.51
N LEU A 106 13.81 2.12 -25.94
CA LEU A 106 12.89 3.19 -26.34
C LEU A 106 12.07 2.87 -27.60
N ASN A 107 12.53 1.95 -28.45
CA ASN A 107 11.82 1.54 -29.67
C ASN A 107 10.75 0.46 -29.40
N SER A 108 10.56 0.04 -28.15
CA SER A 108 9.68 -1.08 -27.77
C SER A 108 8.60 -0.65 -26.77
N VAL A 109 8.25 0.64 -26.76
CA VAL A 109 7.33 1.23 -25.76
C VAL A 109 5.87 0.80 -25.93
N ASP A 110 5.48 0.33 -27.13
CA ASP A 110 4.13 -0.20 -27.39
C ASP A 110 3.93 -1.62 -26.80
N ASP A 111 5.01 -2.30 -26.37
CA ASP A 111 4.94 -3.60 -25.71
C ASP A 111 4.74 -3.45 -24.19
N GLN A 112 3.63 -4.00 -23.69
CA GLN A 112 3.31 -4.00 -22.25
C GLN A 112 4.34 -4.76 -21.40
N LYS A 113 5.03 -5.77 -21.95
CA LYS A 113 6.14 -6.42 -21.25
C LYS A 113 7.30 -5.45 -21.03
N MET A 114 7.55 -4.57 -22.00
CA MET A 114 8.55 -3.53 -21.87
C MET A 114 8.14 -2.46 -20.86
N MET A 115 6.86 -2.09 -20.83
CA MET A 115 6.33 -1.22 -19.78
C MET A 115 6.45 -1.83 -18.38
N TYR A 116 6.31 -3.14 -18.23
CA TYR A 116 6.57 -3.82 -16.97
C TYR A 116 8.04 -3.63 -16.53
N VAL A 117 9.00 -3.86 -17.42
CA VAL A 117 10.43 -3.68 -17.11
C VAL A 117 10.75 -2.23 -16.76
N PHE A 118 10.16 -1.25 -17.45
CA PHE A 118 10.32 0.16 -17.11
C PHE A 118 9.85 0.44 -15.68
N ASN A 119 8.67 -0.08 -15.32
CA ASN A 119 8.16 0.05 -13.96
C ASN A 119 9.03 -0.68 -12.93
N LEU A 120 9.57 -1.84 -13.28
CA LEU A 120 10.47 -2.60 -12.41
C LEU A 120 11.73 -1.79 -12.08
N PHE A 121 12.37 -1.20 -13.09
CA PHE A 121 13.58 -0.39 -12.91
C PHE A 121 13.33 0.92 -12.17
N VAL A 122 12.19 1.58 -12.40
CA VAL A 122 11.83 2.78 -11.64
C VAL A 122 11.49 2.43 -10.18
N LEU A 123 10.83 1.28 -9.93
CA LEU A 123 10.58 0.76 -8.58
C LEU A 123 11.89 0.45 -7.86
N GLU A 124 12.81 -0.27 -8.52
CA GLU A 124 14.12 -0.59 -7.99
C GLU A 124 14.91 0.67 -7.60
N THR A 125 14.90 1.66 -8.49
CA THR A 125 15.51 2.97 -8.21
C THR A 125 14.86 3.66 -7.01
N ALA A 126 13.53 3.56 -6.88
CA ALA A 126 12.83 4.09 -5.72
C ALA A 126 13.26 3.38 -4.44
N ILE A 127 13.38 2.05 -4.45
CA ILE A 127 13.89 1.25 -3.32
C ILE A 127 15.29 1.72 -2.93
N ASN A 128 16.20 1.81 -3.90
CA ASN A 128 17.60 2.17 -3.65
C ASN A 128 17.77 3.64 -3.22
N SER A 129 16.82 4.51 -3.56
CA SER A 129 16.80 5.90 -3.08
C SER A 129 16.33 6.06 -1.62
N TYR A 130 15.84 5.01 -0.97
CA TYR A 130 15.38 5.06 0.42
C TYR A 130 16.52 4.89 1.43
N VAL A 131 17.39 5.89 1.47
CA VAL A 131 18.58 5.95 2.32
C VAL A 131 18.43 6.96 3.47
N ALA A 132 19.26 6.80 4.50
CA ALA A 132 19.46 7.79 5.57
C ALA A 132 20.40 8.91 5.12
N GLN A 133 20.56 9.94 5.96
CA GLN A 133 21.41 11.09 5.63
C GLN A 133 22.88 10.71 5.43
N ASP A 134 23.33 9.62 6.07
CA ASP A 134 24.66 9.05 5.91
C ASP A 134 24.79 8.12 4.69
N GLY A 135 23.73 8.00 3.87
CA GLY A 135 23.70 7.16 2.68
C GLY A 135 23.37 5.69 2.96
N LYS A 136 23.22 5.25 4.22
CA LYS A 136 22.87 3.86 4.52
C LYS A 136 21.42 3.56 4.15
N HIS A 137 21.19 2.40 3.53
CA HIS A 137 19.83 1.94 3.22
C HIS A 137 19.03 1.73 4.51
N LYS A 138 17.78 2.21 4.50
CA LYS A 138 16.93 2.15 5.69
C LYS A 138 16.31 0.79 5.89
N VAL A 139 16.01 0.04 4.83
CA VAL A 139 15.19 -1.19 4.90
C VAL A 139 15.99 -2.42 4.51
N PHE A 140 16.56 -2.43 3.31
CA PHE A 140 17.46 -3.49 2.86
C PHE A 140 18.90 -3.14 3.24
N GLU A 141 19.76 -4.14 3.47
CA GLU A 141 21.13 -3.92 3.93
C GLU A 141 22.08 -3.45 2.81
N SER A 142 21.65 -3.58 1.56
CA SER A 142 22.40 -3.25 0.36
C SER A 142 21.48 -2.64 -0.70
N GLU A 143 22.09 -2.18 -1.79
CA GLU A 143 21.38 -1.96 -3.05
C GLU A 143 20.60 -3.23 -3.43
N THR A 144 19.44 -3.01 -4.05
CA THR A 144 18.52 -4.03 -4.52
C THR A 144 18.54 -4.03 -6.03
N ASP A 145 18.74 -5.21 -6.63
CA ASP A 145 18.56 -5.46 -8.06
C ASP A 145 17.37 -6.40 -8.28
N LEU A 146 16.27 -5.89 -8.82
CA LEU A 146 15.02 -6.65 -8.95
C LEU A 146 15.04 -7.67 -10.10
N VAL A 147 16.07 -7.67 -10.95
CA VAL A 147 16.31 -8.77 -11.90
C VAL A 147 17.18 -9.88 -11.29
N TYR A 148 17.83 -9.62 -10.17
CA TYR A 148 18.60 -10.62 -9.44
C TYR A 148 17.67 -11.45 -8.51
N PRO A 149 17.58 -12.79 -8.67
CA PRO A 149 16.55 -13.56 -7.98
C PRO A 149 16.56 -13.48 -6.44
N PRO A 150 17.72 -13.47 -5.74
CA PRO A 150 17.74 -13.30 -4.28
C PRO A 150 17.18 -11.97 -3.80
N ASP A 151 17.49 -10.87 -4.49
CA ASP A 151 17.00 -9.53 -4.15
C ASP A 151 15.52 -9.38 -4.46
N PHE A 152 15.08 -9.94 -5.59
CA PHE A 152 13.67 -10.03 -5.92
C PHE A 152 12.89 -10.81 -4.86
N LYS A 153 13.41 -11.97 -4.41
CA LYS A 153 12.80 -12.76 -3.32
C LYS A 153 12.73 -11.96 -2.01
N ARG A 154 13.79 -11.24 -1.65
CA ARG A 154 13.80 -10.36 -0.46
C ARG A 154 12.72 -9.28 -0.55
N PHE A 155 12.54 -8.67 -1.73
CA PHE A 155 11.47 -7.72 -1.97
C PHE A 155 10.07 -8.34 -1.83
N LEU A 156 9.85 -9.54 -2.38
CA LEU A 156 8.57 -10.25 -2.25
C LEU A 156 8.25 -10.59 -0.78
N MET A 157 9.23 -11.07 -0.03
CA MET A 157 9.07 -11.33 1.41
C MET A 157 8.68 -10.06 2.18
N TYR A 158 9.30 -8.92 1.84
CA TYR A 158 8.92 -7.63 2.40
C TYR A 158 7.46 -7.29 2.07
N LEU A 159 7.05 -7.42 0.81
CA LEU A 159 5.70 -7.08 0.36
C LEU A 159 4.65 -7.94 1.06
N GLU A 160 4.86 -9.26 1.07
CA GLU A 160 3.99 -10.24 1.73
C GLU A 160 3.86 -9.95 3.23
N THR A 161 5.00 -9.77 3.92
CA THR A 161 5.02 -9.48 5.37
C THR A 161 4.23 -8.21 5.67
N THR A 162 4.40 -7.17 4.86
CA THR A 162 3.75 -5.87 5.06
C THR A 162 2.25 -5.92 4.83
N ILE A 163 1.81 -6.62 3.78
CA ILE A 163 0.38 -6.78 3.48
C ILE A 163 -0.30 -7.57 4.60
N ARG A 164 0.27 -8.72 4.97
CA ARG A 164 -0.31 -9.60 5.99
C ARG A 164 -0.30 -8.96 7.37
N SER A 165 0.75 -8.21 7.73
CA SER A 165 0.77 -7.47 9.00
C SER A 165 -0.28 -6.36 9.03
N ALA A 166 -0.50 -5.68 7.92
CA ALA A 166 -1.52 -4.64 7.78
C ALA A 166 -2.93 -5.24 7.91
N MET A 167 -3.19 -6.40 7.28
CA MET A 167 -4.45 -7.14 7.44
C MET A 167 -4.71 -7.52 8.90
N GLN A 168 -3.72 -8.11 9.58
CA GLN A 168 -3.85 -8.50 10.98
C GLN A 168 -4.11 -7.29 11.90
N PHE A 169 -3.43 -6.17 11.67
CA PHE A 169 -3.71 -4.93 12.41
C PHE A 169 -5.15 -4.45 12.17
N LEU A 170 -5.63 -4.49 10.92
CA LEU A 170 -6.98 -4.09 10.56
C LEU A 170 -8.05 -5.02 11.12
N ASP A 171 -7.78 -6.33 11.22
CA ASP A 171 -8.67 -7.29 11.89
C ASP A 171 -8.90 -6.88 13.35
N GLU A 172 -7.82 -6.65 14.10
CA GLU A 172 -7.90 -6.23 15.50
C GLU A 172 -8.54 -4.84 15.65
N LEU A 173 -8.24 -3.92 14.73
CA LEU A 173 -8.85 -2.59 14.73
C LEU A 173 -10.36 -2.65 14.45
N CYS A 174 -10.78 -3.48 13.49
CA CYS A 174 -12.20 -3.70 13.20
C CYS A 174 -12.92 -4.30 14.41
N ALA A 175 -12.31 -5.25 15.12
CA ALA A 175 -12.87 -5.80 16.35
C ALA A 175 -13.08 -4.70 17.40
N ALA A 176 -12.05 -3.91 17.70
CA ALA A 176 -12.11 -2.82 18.67
C ALA A 176 -13.13 -1.74 18.30
N LEU A 177 -13.19 -1.33 17.03
CA LEU A 177 -14.17 -0.35 16.55
C LEU A 177 -15.60 -0.91 16.55
N GLY A 178 -15.75 -2.22 16.34
CA GLY A 178 -17.03 -2.91 16.26
C GLY A 178 -17.74 -3.05 17.60
N GLU A 179 -17.01 -3.04 18.73
CA GLU A 179 -17.59 -3.08 20.08
C GLU A 179 -18.53 -1.90 20.37
N ALA A 180 -18.25 -0.74 19.79
CA ALA A 180 -19.00 0.50 20.03
C ALA A 180 -20.09 0.77 18.98
N ILE A 181 -20.31 -0.14 18.03
CA ILE A 181 -21.24 0.06 16.91
C ILE A 181 -22.47 -0.82 17.10
N GLU A 182 -23.63 -0.18 17.21
CA GLU A 182 -24.91 -0.86 17.02
C GLU A 182 -25.01 -1.34 15.57
N LYS A 183 -25.21 -2.65 15.39
CA LYS A 183 -25.31 -3.29 14.07
C LYS A 183 -26.79 -3.56 13.79
N PRO A 184 -27.41 -2.85 12.82
CA PRO A 184 -28.80 -3.12 12.45
C PRO A 184 -28.98 -4.55 11.94
N ILE A 185 -30.13 -5.15 12.23
CA ILE A 185 -30.53 -6.45 11.68
C ILE A 185 -31.03 -6.22 10.24
N PRO A 186 -30.46 -6.87 9.21
CA PRO A 186 -30.83 -6.62 7.81
C PRO A 186 -32.32 -6.82 7.49
N GLN A 187 -32.99 -7.73 8.21
CA GLN A 187 -34.42 -8.00 8.09
C GLN A 187 -35.29 -6.91 8.73
N GLU A 188 -34.74 -6.09 9.62
CA GLU A 188 -35.42 -5.01 10.33
C GLU A 188 -35.00 -3.64 9.77
N GLN A 189 -35.21 -3.45 8.48
CA GLN A 189 -34.82 -2.20 7.83
C GLN A 189 -35.64 -1.02 8.38
N LYS A 190 -34.95 -0.03 8.94
CA LYS A 190 -35.57 1.22 9.42
C LYS A 190 -35.77 2.16 8.23
N LEU A 191 -37.02 2.51 7.91
CA LEU A 191 -37.39 3.43 6.83
C LEU A 191 -36.67 4.79 6.94
N GLU A 192 -36.42 5.24 8.18
CA GLU A 192 -35.72 6.49 8.51
C GLU A 192 -34.33 6.59 7.85
N TYR A 193 -33.59 5.48 7.72
CA TYR A 193 -32.28 5.48 7.06
C TYR A 193 -32.39 5.82 5.58
N TRP A 194 -33.44 5.31 4.92
CA TRP A 194 -33.71 5.55 3.50
C TRP A 194 -34.25 6.96 3.25
N GLN A 195 -35.09 7.47 4.15
CA GLN A 195 -35.54 8.88 4.10
C GLN A 195 -34.35 9.83 4.18
N LYS A 196 -33.46 9.62 5.17
CA LYS A 196 -32.23 10.41 5.31
C LYS A 196 -31.30 10.29 4.09
N ALA A 197 -31.26 9.12 3.45
CA ALA A 197 -30.53 8.95 2.20
C ALA A 197 -31.10 9.84 1.08
N GLY A 198 -32.43 9.93 0.95
CA GLY A 198 -33.10 10.81 -0.02
C GLY A 198 -32.87 12.31 0.21
N GLU A 199 -32.56 12.71 1.45
CA GLU A 199 -32.21 14.09 1.82
C GLU A 199 -30.72 14.43 1.61
N THR A 200 -29.90 13.43 1.23
CA THR A 200 -28.46 13.63 1.08
C THR A 200 -28.16 14.57 -0.08
N LYS A 201 -27.45 15.66 0.21
CA LYS A 201 -26.94 16.59 -0.80
C LYS A 201 -25.52 16.21 -1.18
N PHE A 202 -25.28 16.06 -2.48
CA PHE A 202 -23.96 15.78 -3.01
C PHE A 202 -23.28 17.08 -3.43
N ASP A 203 -22.30 17.51 -2.63
CA ASP A 203 -21.43 18.65 -2.94
C ASP A 203 -19.98 18.17 -3.18
N PHE A 204 -19.18 18.99 -3.84
CA PHE A 204 -17.75 18.72 -4.00
C PHE A 204 -17.07 18.63 -2.62
N ILE A 205 -16.48 17.47 -2.31
CA ILE A 205 -15.77 17.23 -1.06
C ILE A 205 -14.46 18.03 -1.07
N LYS A 206 -14.43 19.16 -0.34
CA LYS A 206 -13.22 19.96 -0.12
C LYS A 206 -12.28 19.22 0.84
N LYS A 207 -10.97 19.33 0.59
CA LYS A 207 -9.91 18.77 1.44
C LYS A 207 -9.77 19.53 2.76
#